data_AF-A0A350I8V6-F1
#
_entry.id   AF-A0A350I8V6-F1
#
_cell.length_a   1.000
_cell.length_b   1.000
_cell.length_c   1.000
_cell.angle_alpha   90.00
_cell.angle_beta   90.00
_cell.angle_gamma   90.00
#
_symmetry.space_group_name_H-M   'P 1'
#
loop_
_entity.id
_entity.type
_entity.pdbx_description
1 polymer ?
#
loop_
_entity_poly.entity_id
_entity_poly.type
_entity_poly.pdbx_seq_one_letter_code
_entity_poly.pdbx_strand_id
1 'polypeptide(L)'
;MTNPESAKVLAECAELQMKKARDYQNPNSTVQQSDYYPNGVQSIHDTMHGKMLRMKSVMEAMRGQDYDPNFESLEDSAKDLINYASFFVAYCRGKIEGQDGTRDIFNRPKKTVEGSTNASD
;
A
#
# COMPACT_ATOMS: atom_id res chain seq x y z
N MET A 1 -29.11 0.23 -11.72
CA MET A 1 -28.63 -0.72 -10.70
C MET A 1 -27.87 0.07 -9.67
N THR A 2 -28.25 -0.01 -8.41
CA THR A 2 -27.51 0.61 -7.31
C THR A 2 -26.27 -0.24 -7.03
N ASN A 3 -25.09 0.37 -6.92
CA ASN A 3 -23.87 -0.38 -6.62
C ASN A 3 -23.99 -1.06 -5.25
N PRO A 4 -23.48 -2.30 -5.09
CA PRO A 4 -23.45 -2.96 -3.79
C PRO A 4 -22.59 -2.15 -2.81
N GLU A 5 -22.89 -2.26 -1.50
CA GLU A 5 -22.21 -1.49 -0.46
C GLU A 5 -20.69 -1.70 -0.48
N SER A 6 -20.23 -2.92 -0.73
CA SER A 6 -18.80 -3.25 -0.88
C SER A 6 -18.12 -2.50 -2.03
N ALA A 7 -18.83 -2.20 -3.12
CA ALA A 7 -18.29 -1.38 -4.21
C ALA A 7 -18.20 0.10 -3.82
N LYS A 8 -19.11 0.59 -2.97
CA LYS A 8 -19.02 1.95 -2.42
C LYS A 8 -17.80 2.10 -1.51
N VAL A 9 -17.51 1.09 -0.68
CA VAL A 9 -16.29 1.06 0.15
C VAL A 9 -15.03 1.20 -0.70
N LEU A 10 -14.96 0.54 -1.86
CA LEU A 10 -13.82 0.71 -2.78
C LEU A 10 -13.69 2.16 -3.29
N ALA A 11 -14.81 2.83 -3.57
CA ALA A 11 -14.81 4.24 -3.98
C ALA A 11 -14.35 5.14 -2.83
N GLU A 12 -14.81 4.89 -1.60
CA GLU A 12 -14.37 5.62 -0.40
C GLU A 12 -12.86 5.44 -0.14
N CYS A 13 -12.35 4.22 -0.32
CA CYS A 13 -10.91 3.93 -0.23
C CYS A 13 -10.12 4.75 -1.25
N ALA A 14 -10.58 4.82 -2.51
CA ALA A 14 -9.95 5.63 -3.54
C ALA A 14 -9.96 7.12 -3.20
N GLU A 15 -11.08 7.65 -2.69
CA GLU A 15 -11.17 9.04 -2.22
C GLU A 15 -10.22 9.32 -1.05
N LEU A 16 -10.16 8.42 -0.07
CA LEU A 16 -9.26 8.53 1.08
C LEU A 16 -7.80 8.51 0.62
N GLN A 17 -7.46 7.62 -0.32
CA GLN A 17 -6.13 7.55 -0.93
C GLN A 17 -5.77 8.86 -1.61
N MET A 18 -6.66 9.45 -2.42
CA MET A 18 -6.43 10.76 -3.06
C MET A 18 -6.29 11.90 -2.05
N LYS A 19 -7.08 11.89 -0.97
CA LYS A 19 -6.96 12.89 0.11
C LYS A 19 -5.58 12.85 0.76
N LYS A 20 -5.08 11.65 1.10
CA LYS A 20 -3.74 11.42 1.67
C LYS A 20 -2.61 11.67 0.64
N ALA A 21 -2.84 11.42 -0.65
CA ALA A 21 -1.87 11.64 -1.73
C ALA A 21 -1.35 13.09 -1.79
N ARG A 22 -2.21 14.06 -1.43
CA ARG A 22 -1.84 15.49 -1.42
C ARG A 22 -0.74 15.81 -0.40
N ASP A 23 -0.62 15.04 0.68
CA ASP A 23 0.45 15.22 1.67
C ASP A 23 1.80 14.71 1.14
N TYR A 24 1.79 13.66 0.31
CA TYR A 24 2.99 13.15 -0.37
C TYR A 24 3.46 14.05 -1.52
N GLN A 25 2.54 14.82 -2.12
CA GLN A 25 2.84 15.79 -3.17
C GLN A 25 3.17 17.19 -2.62
N ASN A 26 3.59 17.31 -1.36
CA ASN A 26 3.97 18.57 -0.76
C ASN A 26 5.25 19.10 -1.45
N PRO A 27 5.22 20.26 -2.14
CA PRO A 27 6.37 20.81 -2.85
C PRO A 27 7.54 21.19 -1.91
N ASN A 28 7.30 21.21 -0.59
CA ASN A 28 8.31 21.44 0.42
C ASN A 28 8.93 20.15 0.97
N SER A 29 8.56 18.98 0.43
CA SER A 29 9.08 17.67 0.84
C SER A 29 9.83 17.02 -0.32
N THR A 30 11.00 16.46 -0.03
CA THR A 30 11.73 15.60 -0.98
C THR A 30 11.33 14.13 -0.84
N VAL A 31 10.53 13.78 0.16
CA VAL A 31 10.11 12.40 0.44
C VAL A 31 9.03 11.99 -0.56
N GLN A 32 9.30 10.93 -1.32
CA GLN A 32 8.39 10.31 -2.27
C GLN A 32 7.72 9.09 -1.66
N GLN A 33 6.63 8.63 -2.28
CA GLN A 33 5.90 7.47 -1.78
C GLN A 33 6.77 6.20 -1.72
N SER A 34 7.68 6.00 -2.68
CA SER A 34 8.60 4.86 -2.69
C SER A 34 9.56 4.82 -1.49
N ASP A 35 9.89 5.96 -0.90
CA ASP A 35 10.85 6.07 0.22
C ASP A 35 10.34 5.36 1.48
N TYR A 36 9.02 5.22 1.63
CA TYR A 36 8.40 4.45 2.71
C TYR A 36 8.58 2.93 2.57
N TYR A 37 9.08 2.45 1.43
CA TYR A 37 9.18 1.02 1.10
C TYR A 37 10.64 0.59 0.87
N PRO A 38 11.52 0.67 1.89
CA PRO A 38 12.96 0.41 1.72
C PRO A 38 13.27 -1.02 1.24
N ASN A 39 12.40 -1.99 1.53
CA ASN A 39 12.51 -3.39 1.08
C ASN A 39 11.47 -3.74 0.00
N GLY A 40 10.95 -2.71 -0.70
CA GLY A 40 9.91 -2.82 -1.71
C GLY A 40 8.64 -3.45 -1.20
N VAL A 41 8.12 -4.46 -1.91
CA VAL A 41 6.87 -5.14 -1.56
C VAL A 41 6.87 -5.73 -0.16
N GLN A 42 8.04 -6.08 0.40
CA GLN A 42 8.14 -6.58 1.77
C GLN A 42 7.71 -5.52 2.79
N SER A 43 8.16 -4.27 2.62
CA SER A 43 7.78 -3.17 3.51
C SER A 43 6.26 -2.90 3.48
N ILE A 44 5.65 -3.03 2.29
CA ILE A 44 4.20 -2.88 2.13
C ILE A 44 3.47 -4.04 2.80
N HIS A 45 3.94 -5.27 2.60
CA HIS A 45 3.41 -6.47 3.24
C HIS A 45 3.46 -6.37 4.78
N ASP A 46 4.58 -5.93 5.35
CA ASP A 46 4.73 -5.79 6.80
C ASP A 46 3.74 -4.75 7.36
N THR A 47 3.48 -3.69 6.59
CA THR A 47 2.46 -2.69 6.94
C THR A 47 1.05 -3.28 6.92
N MET A 48 0.72 -4.06 5.87
CA MET A 48 -0.55 -4.80 5.79
C MET A 48 -0.71 -5.78 6.97
N HIS A 49 0.37 -6.47 7.35
CA HIS A 49 0.37 -7.37 8.50
C HIS A 49 0.07 -6.63 9.80
N GLY A 50 0.68 -5.46 10.02
CA GLY A 50 0.34 -4.60 11.14
C GLY A 50 -1.15 -4.24 11.21
N LYS A 51 -1.79 -3.93 10.07
CA LYS A 51 -3.23 -3.66 9.99
C LYS A 51 -4.08 -4.89 10.35
N MET A 52 -3.70 -6.08 9.88
CA MET A 52 -4.36 -7.32 10.28
C MET A 52 -4.24 -7.60 11.79
N LEU A 53 -3.06 -7.38 12.39
CA LEU A 53 -2.86 -7.51 13.84
C LEU A 53 -3.68 -6.51 14.62
N ARG A 54 -3.78 -5.26 14.15
CA ARG A 54 -4.63 -4.23 14.76
C ARG A 54 -6.09 -4.65 14.76
N MET A 55 -6.61 -5.12 13.62
CA MET A 55 -7.98 -5.63 13.53
C MET A 55 -8.21 -6.80 14.49
N LYS A 56 -7.27 -7.75 14.57
CA LYS A 56 -7.35 -8.86 15.54
C LYS A 56 -7.45 -8.35 16.98
N SER A 57 -6.57 -7.43 17.38
CA SER A 57 -6.55 -6.83 18.72
C SER A 57 -7.87 -6.14 19.06
N VAL A 58 -8.45 -5.37 18.13
CA VAL A 58 -9.76 -4.73 18.34
C VAL A 58 -10.87 -5.77 18.48
N MET A 59 -10.93 -6.76 17.58
CA MET A 59 -11.94 -7.83 17.66
C MET A 59 -11.86 -8.65 18.95
N GLU A 60 -10.65 -8.83 19.51
CA GLU A 60 -10.46 -9.51 20.80
C GLU A 60 -10.93 -8.62 21.95
N ALA A 61 -10.61 -7.33 21.93
CA ALA A 61 -11.06 -6.37 22.94
C ALA A 61 -12.59 -6.23 22.97
N MET A 62 -13.23 -6.09 21.79
CA MET A 62 -14.70 -6.01 21.65
C MET A 62 -15.43 -7.26 22.15
N ARG A 63 -14.77 -8.43 22.13
CA ARG A 63 -15.34 -9.67 22.68
C ARG A 63 -15.19 -9.79 24.18
N GLY A 64 -14.24 -9.07 24.78
CA GLY A 64 -13.89 -9.18 26.19
C GLY A 64 -14.80 -8.39 27.13
N GLN A 65 -15.18 -7.16 26.79
CA GLN A 65 -15.98 -6.22 27.61
C GLN A 65 -16.61 -5.12 26.73
N ASP A 66 -17.35 -4.16 27.32
CA ASP A 66 -17.73 -2.86 26.70
C ASP A 66 -16.46 -2.11 26.29
N TYR A 67 -15.95 -2.40 25.09
CA TYR A 67 -14.77 -1.78 24.52
C TYR A 67 -15.18 -0.83 23.39
N ASP A 68 -14.96 0.46 23.61
CA ASP A 68 -15.06 1.49 22.58
C ASP A 68 -13.64 1.79 22.03
N PRO A 69 -13.35 1.54 20.74
CA PRO A 69 -12.03 1.80 20.18
C PRO A 69 -11.70 3.30 20.16
N ASN A 70 -10.67 3.73 20.91
CA ASN A 70 -10.35 5.16 21.06
C ASN A 70 -9.89 5.92 19.79
N PHE A 71 -9.15 5.31 18.86
CA PHE A 71 -8.43 6.06 17.80
C PHE A 71 -8.41 5.45 16.40
N GLU A 72 -8.75 4.17 16.23
CA GLU A 72 -8.79 3.50 14.91
C GLU A 72 -9.79 2.36 14.97
N SER A 73 -10.86 2.45 14.18
CA SER A 73 -11.92 1.44 14.12
C SER A 73 -11.52 0.24 13.25
N LEU A 74 -12.29 -0.86 13.32
CA LEU A 74 -12.12 -2.00 12.40
C LEU A 74 -12.32 -1.59 10.94
N GLU A 75 -13.24 -0.66 10.69
CA GLU A 75 -13.54 -0.16 9.36
C GLU A 75 -12.37 0.66 8.79
N ASP A 76 -11.81 1.56 9.60
CA ASP A 76 -10.64 2.37 9.19
C ASP A 76 -9.44 1.47 8.88
N SER A 77 -9.16 0.49 9.75
CA SER A 77 -8.09 -0.47 9.52
C SER A 77 -8.31 -1.31 8.25
N ALA A 78 -9.55 -1.71 7.97
CA ALA A 78 -9.89 -2.45 6.75
C ALA A 78 -9.75 -1.59 5.49
N LYS A 79 -10.18 -0.33 5.52
CA LYS A 79 -10.01 0.63 4.42
C LYS A 79 -8.54 0.94 4.15
N ASP A 80 -7.74 1.12 5.20
CA ASP A 80 -6.29 1.26 5.08
C ASP A 80 -5.65 0.00 4.49
N LEU A 81 -6.09 -1.20 4.90
CA LEU A 81 -5.59 -2.45 4.34
C LEU A 81 -5.90 -2.57 2.83
N ILE A 82 -7.09 -2.15 2.38
CA ILE A 82 -7.43 -2.08 0.94
C ILE A 82 -6.47 -1.14 0.20
N ASN A 83 -6.19 0.05 0.76
CA ASN A 83 -5.27 1.00 0.16
C ASN A 83 -3.82 0.48 0.12
N TYR A 84 -3.33 -0.16 1.19
CA TYR A 84 -2.00 -0.77 1.17
C TYR A 84 -1.91 -1.96 0.21
N ALA A 85 -2.99 -2.75 0.06
CA ALA A 85 -3.06 -3.78 -0.97
C ALA A 85 -3.01 -3.18 -2.39
N SER A 86 -3.66 -2.03 -2.62
CA SER A 86 -3.59 -1.31 -3.89
C SER A 86 -2.16 -0.80 -4.16
N PHE A 87 -1.47 -0.28 -3.15
CA PHE A 87 -0.07 0.13 -3.24
C PHE A 87 0.86 -1.05 -3.50
N PHE A 88 0.62 -2.19 -2.87
CA PHE A 88 1.37 -3.43 -3.11
C PHE A 88 1.31 -3.80 -4.60
N VAL A 89 0.11 -3.81 -5.18
CA VAL A 89 -0.08 -4.10 -6.61
C VAL A 89 0.58 -3.04 -7.50
N ALA A 90 0.46 -1.75 -7.17
CA ALA A 90 1.10 -0.67 -7.91
C ALA A 90 2.64 -0.76 -7.84
N TYR A 91 3.20 -1.15 -6.70
CA TYR A 91 4.64 -1.34 -6.51
C TYR A 91 5.15 -2.49 -7.38
N CYS A 92 4.44 -3.62 -7.41
CA CYS A 92 4.74 -4.74 -8.32
C CYS A 92 4.74 -4.33 -9.80
N ARG A 93 3.94 -3.33 -10.18
CA ARG A 93 3.85 -2.80 -11.55
C ARG A 93 4.91 -1.76 -11.88
N GLY A 94 5.74 -1.33 -10.92
CA GLY A 94 6.68 -0.24 -11.14
C GLY A 94 5.98 1.12 -11.31
N LYS A 95 4.81 1.32 -10.65
CA LYS A 95 3.94 2.49 -10.82
C LYS A 95 3.73 3.31 -9.54
N ILE A 96 4.56 3.10 -8.53
CA ILE A 96 4.62 4.00 -7.36
C ILE A 96 5.60 5.14 -7.67
N GLU A 97 5.21 6.36 -7.34
CA GLU A 97 6.06 7.54 -7.51
C GLU A 97 7.38 7.39 -6.74
N GLY A 98 8.50 7.69 -7.42
CA GLY A 98 9.86 7.53 -6.88
C GLY A 98 10.45 6.12 -6.97
N GLN A 99 9.77 5.16 -7.60
CA GLN A 99 10.37 3.84 -7.82
C GLN A 99 11.52 3.89 -8.84
N ASP A 100 12.64 3.31 -8.46
CA ASP A 100 13.80 3.13 -9.33
C ASP A 100 13.57 1.96 -10.30
N GLY A 101 13.43 2.26 -11.59
CA GLY A 101 13.22 1.28 -12.65
C GLY A 101 14.38 0.27 -12.82
N THR A 102 15.55 0.55 -12.25
CA THR A 102 16.69 -0.37 -12.22
C THR A 102 16.61 -1.41 -11.11
N ARG A 103 15.62 -1.34 -10.21
CA ARG A 103 15.43 -2.25 -9.07
C ARG A 103 14.20 -3.14 -9.21
N ASP A 104 14.29 -4.35 -8.66
CA ASP A 104 13.21 -5.32 -8.64
C ASP A 104 12.14 -4.99 -7.58
N ILE A 105 11.09 -5.82 -7.49
CA ILE A 105 9.99 -5.59 -6.54
C ILE A 105 10.41 -5.65 -5.07
N PHE A 106 11.60 -6.20 -4.76
CA PHE A 106 12.18 -6.24 -3.42
C PHE A 106 13.19 -5.11 -3.20
N ASN A 107 13.20 -4.11 -4.09
CA ASN A 107 14.10 -2.97 -4.10
C ASN A 107 15.59 -3.35 -4.23
N ARG A 108 15.89 -4.48 -4.88
CA ARG A 108 17.26 -4.94 -5.17
C ARG A 108 17.65 -4.59 -6.61
N PRO A 109 18.93 -4.35 -6.93
CA PRO A 109 19.34 -4.13 -8.32
C PRO A 109 18.87 -5.27 -9.23
N LYS A 110 18.21 -4.93 -10.34
CA LYS A 110 17.89 -5.91 -11.39
C LYS A 110 19.20 -6.42 -11.96
N LYS A 111 19.26 -7.72 -12.22
CA LYS A 111 20.38 -8.28 -13.00
C LYS A 111 20.32 -7.67 -14.39
N THR A 112 21.36 -6.96 -14.79
CA THR A 112 21.57 -6.61 -16.20
C THR A 112 21.63 -7.92 -16.97
N VAL A 113 20.76 -8.07 -17.97
CA VAL A 113 20.91 -9.16 -18.94
C VAL A 113 22.06 -8.75 -19.86
N GLU A 114 23.29 -9.09 -19.48
CA GLU A 114 24.40 -9.09 -20.43
C GLU A 114 24.11 -10.19 -21.47
N GLY A 115 23.77 -9.80 -22.70
CA GLY A 115 23.65 -10.74 -23.83
C GLY A 115 22.44 -10.65 -24.74
N SER A 116 21.90 -9.46 -25.04
CA SER A 116 21.08 -9.26 -26.27
C SER A 116 21.90 -8.65 -27.39
N THR A 117 23.07 -9.24 -27.67
CA THR A 117 23.72 -9.13 -28.98
C THR A 117 23.81 -10.53 -29.54
N ASN A 118 22.95 -10.82 -30.52
CA ASN A 118 23.16 -11.73 -31.64
C ASN A 118 22.13 -11.27 -32.70
N ALA A 119 22.56 -10.43 -33.63
CA ALA A 119 22.99 -10.86 -34.97
C ALA A 119 21.78 -11.31 -35.81
N SER A 120 21.43 -10.47 -36.77
CA SER A 120 20.81 -10.90 -38.02
C SER A 120 21.54 -10.16 -39.13
N ASP A 121 22.32 -10.93 -39.87
CA ASP A 121 22.83 -10.57 -41.20
C ASP A 121 21.69 -10.21 -42.16
#